data_AF-A0A2M9L965-F1
#
_entry.id   AF-A0A2M9L965-F1
#
_cell.length_a   1.000
_cell.length_b   1.000
_cell.length_c   1.000
_cell.angle_alpha   90.00
_cell.angle_beta   90.00
_cell.angle_gamma   90.00
#
_symmetry.space_group_name_H-M   'P 1'
#
loop_
_entity.id
_entity.type
_entity.pdbx_description
1 polymer ?
#
loop_
_entity_poly.entity_id
_entity_poly.type
_entity_poly.pdbx_seq_one_letter_code
_entity_poly.pdbx_strand_id
1 'polypeptide(L)'
;MTAAARSFPTGRHINDTGVKLIISRLPALRTAAVAAAALAVSCTLTAAAPASTADAASKDRLTPFTLTSPDFRDGGKLPAWTEFGGPGSEGASCHGKNLAPQLNWRNAPAGTAGYALLVNDPDAPLAGGWHHWVLYDIPGSTHRIDGHGALQFTQGANSFDVYGRPVVGWGGPCPPATGQPHHYVFTLYALSTPALPSAGLTYEQVTAAIEPYVLGATSIVGTFVRVPA
;
A
#
# COMPACT_ATOMS: atom_id res chain seq x y z
N MET A 1 -42.04 -40.86 9.61
CA MET A 1 -41.62 -40.55 8.23
C MET A 1 -40.13 -40.27 8.27
N THR A 2 -39.40 -41.03 7.47
CA THR A 2 -38.02 -41.48 7.67
C THR A 2 -37.01 -40.52 7.02
N ALA A 3 -35.99 -40.09 7.76
CA ALA A 3 -34.86 -39.33 7.23
C ALA A 3 -33.74 -40.31 6.79
N ALA A 4 -33.34 -40.24 5.52
CA ALA A 4 -32.31 -41.08 4.94
C ALA A 4 -30.91 -40.49 5.19
N ALA A 5 -30.08 -41.24 5.92
CA ALA A 5 -28.64 -41.01 6.06
C ALA A 5 -27.92 -41.46 4.78
N ARG A 6 -27.01 -40.64 4.26
CA ARG A 6 -26.10 -41.00 3.16
C ARG A 6 -24.76 -41.47 3.73
N SER A 7 -24.37 -42.70 3.39
CA SER A 7 -23.04 -43.25 3.66
C SER A 7 -22.05 -42.83 2.58
N PHE A 8 -20.79 -42.69 2.97
CA PHE A 8 -19.64 -42.61 2.08
C PHE A 8 -18.74 -43.83 2.36
N PRO A 9 -18.32 -44.60 1.35
CA PRO A 9 -17.32 -45.63 1.53
C PRO A 9 -15.89 -45.10 1.31
N THR A 10 -15.03 -45.72 2.10
CA THR A 10 -13.58 -45.64 2.30
C THR A 10 -12.72 -46.20 1.16
N GLY A 11 -11.46 -45.75 1.13
CA GLY A 11 -10.30 -46.50 0.61
C GLY A 11 -9.57 -45.79 -0.54
N ARG A 12 -8.25 -45.83 -0.68
CA ARG A 12 -7.20 -46.62 -0.02
C ARG A 12 -5.82 -45.98 -0.33
N HIS A 13 -4.92 -46.23 0.61
CA HIS A 13 -3.49 -45.96 0.70
C HIS A 13 -2.60 -46.43 -0.48
N ILE A 14 -1.35 -45.92 -0.41
CA ILE A 14 -0.02 -46.44 -0.84
C ILE A 14 0.34 -46.52 -2.34
N ASN A 15 1.39 -45.79 -2.75
CA ASN A 15 2.72 -46.38 -2.86
C ASN A 15 3.86 -45.35 -2.93
N ASP A 16 4.79 -45.57 -2.02
CA ASP A 16 6.15 -45.08 -1.93
C ASP A 16 7.05 -46.08 -2.67
N THR A 17 7.92 -45.63 -3.59
CA THR A 17 9.18 -46.30 -3.97
C THR A 17 9.83 -45.57 -5.15
N GLY A 18 11.11 -45.14 -5.00
CA GLY A 18 11.86 -44.71 -6.17
C GLY A 18 13.20 -43.99 -5.98
N VAL A 19 13.92 -44.17 -4.87
CA VAL A 19 15.33 -43.76 -4.79
C VAL A 19 16.17 -44.69 -5.67
N LYS A 20 16.87 -44.15 -6.68
CA LYS A 20 17.98 -44.85 -7.34
C LYS A 20 19.19 -43.93 -7.45
N LEU A 21 20.08 -44.14 -6.49
CA LEU A 21 21.45 -43.66 -6.39
C LEU A 21 22.29 -44.28 -7.53
N ILE A 22 22.97 -43.48 -8.34
CA ILE A 22 24.09 -43.95 -9.19
C ILE A 22 25.28 -43.03 -8.93
N ILE A 23 26.21 -43.56 -8.13
CA ILE A 23 27.57 -43.07 -7.92
C ILE A 23 28.47 -43.80 -8.93
N SER A 24 29.64 -43.19 -9.23
CA SER A 24 30.90 -43.82 -9.70
C SER A 24 31.18 -43.62 -11.21
N ARG A 25 32.38 -43.27 -11.71
CA ARG A 25 33.73 -43.01 -11.19
C ARG A 25 34.47 -42.05 -12.14
N LEU A 26 35.38 -41.23 -11.61
CA LEU A 26 36.43 -40.49 -12.34
C LEU A 26 37.56 -41.44 -12.80
N PRO A 27 38.31 -41.08 -13.86
CA PRO A 27 39.73 -41.39 -13.90
C PRO A 27 40.63 -40.16 -14.14
N ALA A 28 41.59 -40.04 -13.23
CA ALA A 28 43.00 -39.62 -13.30
C ALA A 28 43.51 -38.57 -14.32
N LEU A 29 44.19 -37.58 -13.73
CA LEU A 29 45.19 -36.69 -14.32
C LEU A 29 46.22 -37.39 -15.22
N ARG A 30 46.62 -36.70 -16.29
CA ARG A 30 47.97 -36.78 -16.86
C ARG A 30 48.53 -35.37 -17.06
N THR A 31 49.59 -35.07 -16.32
CA THR A 31 50.51 -33.95 -16.50
C THR A 31 51.39 -34.15 -17.73
N ALA A 32 51.56 -33.11 -18.54
CA ALA A 32 52.78 -32.87 -19.32
C ALA A 32 52.96 -31.36 -19.50
N ALA A 33 54.00 -30.81 -18.87
CA ALA A 33 54.47 -29.45 -19.08
C ALA A 33 55.32 -29.41 -20.35
N VAL A 34 55.14 -28.39 -21.18
CA VAL A 34 56.15 -27.92 -22.13
C VAL A 34 56.17 -26.40 -22.04
N ALA A 35 57.30 -25.86 -21.58
CA ALA A 35 57.61 -24.44 -21.60
C ALA A 35 58.15 -24.05 -22.98
N ALA A 36 57.69 -22.93 -23.52
CA ALA A 36 58.40 -22.18 -24.55
C ALA A 36 58.10 -20.69 -24.35
N ALA A 37 59.15 -19.95 -24.01
CA ALA A 37 59.15 -18.50 -23.88
C ALA A 37 59.14 -17.84 -25.27
N ALA A 38 58.38 -16.75 -25.43
CA ALA A 38 58.58 -15.79 -26.50
C ALA A 38 58.28 -14.37 -25.98
N LEU A 39 59.24 -13.47 -26.22
CA LEU A 39 59.30 -12.08 -25.78
C LEU A 39 58.38 -11.13 -26.55
N ALA A 40 58.08 -10.01 -25.86
CA ALA A 40 57.69 -8.68 -26.37
C ALA A 40 56.24 -8.56 -26.87
N VAL A 41 55.43 -7.59 -26.44
CA VAL A 41 55.62 -6.13 -26.49
C VAL A 41 54.70 -5.50 -25.44
N SER A 42 55.23 -4.71 -24.50
CA SER A 42 54.41 -3.92 -23.57
C SER A 42 53.92 -2.65 -24.27
N CYS A 43 52.70 -2.70 -24.81
CA CYS A 43 51.94 -1.51 -25.19
C CYS A 43 51.21 -0.99 -23.94
N THR A 44 51.78 0.00 -23.25
CA THR A 44 51.11 0.66 -22.13
C THR A 44 50.04 1.60 -22.69
N LEU A 45 48.83 1.09 -22.82
CA LEU A 45 47.64 1.87 -23.11
C LEU A 45 47.23 2.60 -21.81
N THR A 46 47.62 3.86 -21.63
CA THR A 46 47.03 4.70 -20.59
C THR A 46 45.61 5.08 -21.00
N ALA A 47 44.65 4.23 -20.68
CA ALA A 47 43.24 4.58 -20.73
C ALA A 47 42.95 5.55 -19.58
N ALA A 48 42.83 6.85 -19.87
CA ALA A 48 42.24 7.80 -18.96
C ALA A 48 40.77 7.43 -18.78
N ALA A 49 40.43 6.82 -17.64
CA ALA A 49 39.05 6.53 -17.28
C ALA A 49 38.26 7.86 -17.22
N PRO A 50 37.07 7.97 -17.85
CA PRO A 50 36.24 9.14 -17.69
C PRO A 50 35.81 9.23 -16.22
N ALA A 51 35.98 10.42 -15.63
CA ALA A 51 35.52 10.71 -14.28
C ALA A 51 34.03 10.38 -14.15
N SER A 52 33.71 9.50 -13.21
CA SER A 52 32.37 9.03 -12.91
C SER A 52 31.44 10.21 -12.57
N THR A 53 30.38 10.37 -13.37
CA THR A 53 29.26 11.30 -13.10
C THR A 53 28.30 10.78 -12.03
N ALA A 54 28.64 9.70 -11.32
CA ALA A 54 27.77 9.04 -10.34
C ALA A 54 27.46 9.88 -9.09
N ASP A 55 28.18 10.98 -8.86
CA ASP A 55 28.12 11.71 -7.60
C ASP A 55 26.94 12.70 -7.51
N ALA A 56 26.33 13.07 -8.64
CA ALA A 56 25.12 13.90 -8.66
C ALA A 56 23.82 13.09 -8.53
N ALA A 57 23.83 11.82 -8.96
CA ALA A 57 22.67 10.92 -8.89
C ALA A 57 22.46 10.28 -7.49
N SER A 58 23.45 10.41 -6.59
CA SER A 58 23.41 9.82 -5.25
C SER A 58 22.55 10.62 -4.26
N LYS A 59 22.42 11.94 -4.44
CA LYS A 59 21.67 12.82 -3.51
C LYS A 59 20.16 12.69 -3.64
N ASP A 60 19.65 12.35 -4.82
CA ASP A 60 18.21 12.17 -5.09
C ASP A 60 17.67 10.85 -4.50
N ARG A 61 18.55 9.90 -4.13
CA ARG A 61 18.17 8.63 -3.48
C ARG A 61 17.89 8.74 -1.98
N LEU A 62 18.12 9.89 -1.36
CA LEU A 62 18.02 10.05 0.10
C LEU A 62 16.80 10.87 0.56
N THR A 63 16.02 11.44 -0.36
CA THR A 63 14.80 12.17 0.01
C THR A 63 13.63 11.21 0.18
N PRO A 64 13.06 11.07 1.40
CA PRO A 64 11.99 10.12 1.64
C PRO A 64 10.71 10.55 0.92
N PHE A 65 9.93 9.56 0.47
CA PHE A 65 8.55 9.75 0.06
C PHE A 65 7.73 10.17 1.29
N THR A 66 7.17 11.38 1.28
CA THR A 66 6.49 11.95 2.45
C THR A 66 5.09 12.42 2.10
N LEU A 67 4.13 12.05 2.95
CA LEU A 67 2.78 12.62 3.02
C LEU A 67 2.71 13.64 4.17
N THR A 68 1.95 14.71 3.96
CA THR A 68 1.75 15.80 4.91
C THR A 68 0.36 16.39 4.76
N SER A 69 -0.12 17.09 5.77
CA SER A 69 -1.33 17.90 5.70
C SER A 69 -1.04 19.29 6.28
N PRO A 70 -1.60 20.38 5.71
CA PRO A 70 -1.61 21.67 6.39
C PRO A 70 -2.67 21.75 7.49
N ASP A 71 -3.65 20.84 7.50
CA ASP A 71 -4.78 20.88 8.43
C ASP A 71 -4.48 20.19 9.76
N PHE A 72 -3.51 19.27 9.78
CA PHE A 72 -3.04 18.59 10.98
C PHE A 72 -1.59 18.11 10.83
N ARG A 73 -0.91 17.92 11.97
CA ARG A 73 0.41 17.30 12.02
C ARG A 73 0.26 15.79 12.19
N ASP A 74 1.26 15.02 11.76
CA ASP A 74 1.32 13.60 12.08
C ASP A 74 1.28 13.38 13.61
N GLY A 75 0.42 12.47 14.05
CA GLY A 75 0.04 12.23 15.45
C GLY A 75 -0.85 13.32 16.08
N GLY A 76 -1.16 14.39 15.34
CA GLY A 76 -1.92 15.54 15.81
C GLY A 76 -3.43 15.36 15.73
N LYS A 77 -4.17 16.28 16.34
CA LYS A 77 -5.64 16.27 16.34
C LYS A 77 -6.18 16.67 14.96
N LEU A 78 -7.12 15.89 14.44
CA LEU A 78 -7.91 16.27 13.26
C LEU A 78 -8.84 17.45 13.60
N PRO A 79 -8.97 18.44 12.71
CA PRO A 79 -9.88 19.56 12.93
C PRO A 79 -11.32 19.11 13.15
N ALA A 80 -12.08 19.82 14.00
CA ALA A 80 -13.47 19.45 14.31
C ALA A 80 -14.38 19.37 13.07
N TRP A 81 -14.08 20.13 12.01
CA TRP A 81 -14.86 20.08 10.78
C TRP A 81 -14.69 18.77 10.00
N THR A 82 -13.66 17.95 10.28
CA THR A 82 -13.50 16.65 9.63
C THR A 82 -14.50 15.63 10.14
N GLU A 83 -14.99 15.80 11.38
CA GLU A 83 -15.95 14.90 12.04
C GLU A 83 -17.17 14.63 11.16
N PHE A 84 -17.67 13.39 11.25
CA PHE A 84 -18.90 13.00 10.55
C PHE A 84 -20.05 13.92 10.96
N GLY A 85 -20.92 14.25 10.00
CA GLY A 85 -22.02 15.19 10.20
C GLY A 85 -22.48 15.84 8.89
N GLY A 86 -23.28 16.89 9.00
CA GLY A 86 -23.80 17.65 7.86
C GLY A 86 -25.12 17.11 7.30
N PRO A 87 -25.58 17.63 6.14
CA PRO A 87 -26.81 17.16 5.49
C PRO A 87 -26.73 15.67 5.16
N GLY A 88 -27.78 14.89 5.46
CA GLY A 88 -27.79 13.44 5.23
C GLY A 88 -27.23 12.60 6.40
N SER A 89 -26.78 13.23 7.48
CA SER A 89 -26.35 12.55 8.71
C SER A 89 -27.42 12.57 9.80
N GLU A 90 -28.71 12.68 9.44
CA GLU A 90 -29.80 12.74 10.40
C GLU A 90 -29.81 11.50 11.30
N GLY A 91 -29.83 11.70 12.62
CA GLY A 91 -29.76 10.62 13.60
C GLY A 91 -28.35 10.14 13.96
N ALA A 92 -27.30 10.67 13.33
CA ALA A 92 -25.93 10.43 13.77
C ALA A 92 -25.62 11.17 15.08
N SER A 93 -24.78 10.57 15.93
CA SER A 93 -24.35 11.19 17.19
C SER A 93 -23.25 12.26 17.02
N CYS A 94 -22.79 12.48 15.78
CA CYS A 94 -21.70 13.39 15.43
C CYS A 94 -22.23 14.56 14.59
N HIS A 95 -21.58 15.72 14.75
CA HIS A 95 -22.11 17.00 14.27
C HIS A 95 -21.05 17.84 13.52
N GLY A 96 -20.04 17.18 12.96
CA GLY A 96 -19.02 17.84 12.15
C GLY A 96 -19.53 18.29 10.78
N LYS A 97 -18.61 18.75 9.95
CA LYS A 97 -18.92 19.17 8.56
C LYS A 97 -18.66 18.06 7.55
N ASN A 98 -18.09 16.93 7.99
CA ASN A 98 -17.74 15.79 7.16
C ASN A 98 -16.89 16.16 5.93
N LEU A 99 -15.87 17.01 6.12
CA LEU A 99 -14.93 17.39 5.06
C LEU A 99 -13.59 16.68 5.29
N ALA A 100 -12.99 16.11 4.24
CA ALA A 100 -11.67 15.49 4.39
C ALA A 100 -10.58 16.56 4.48
N PRO A 101 -9.50 16.30 5.23
CA PRO A 101 -8.35 17.18 5.27
C PRO A 101 -7.62 17.21 3.91
N GLN A 102 -6.98 18.34 3.62
CA GLN A 102 -6.05 18.45 2.52
C GLN A 102 -4.84 17.55 2.77
N LEU A 103 -4.35 16.91 1.72
CA LEU A 103 -3.15 16.09 1.74
C LEU A 103 -2.18 16.55 0.66
N ASN A 104 -0.90 16.63 0.99
CA ASN A 104 0.19 16.94 0.07
C ASN A 104 1.29 15.90 0.20
N TRP A 105 1.92 15.53 -0.90
CA TRP A 105 3.07 14.63 -0.88
C TRP A 105 4.16 15.07 -1.84
N ARG A 106 5.37 14.55 -1.60
CA ARG A 106 6.57 14.82 -2.42
C ARG A 106 7.50 13.63 -2.43
N ASN A 107 8.44 13.63 -3.37
CA ASN A 107 9.48 12.61 -3.54
C ASN A 107 8.89 11.21 -3.74
N ALA A 108 7.86 11.10 -4.60
CA ALA A 108 7.34 9.80 -5.00
C ALA A 108 8.46 8.95 -5.64
N PRO A 109 8.51 7.64 -5.39
CA PRO A 109 9.49 6.75 -6.02
C PRO A 109 9.51 6.87 -7.54
N ALA A 110 10.69 6.69 -8.14
CA ALA A 110 10.84 6.67 -9.59
C ALA A 110 9.94 5.57 -10.22
N GLY A 111 9.28 5.89 -11.33
CA GLY A 111 8.34 4.97 -12.00
C GLY A 111 6.91 5.05 -11.49
N THR A 112 6.60 5.96 -10.56
CA THR A 112 5.21 6.18 -10.10
C THR A 112 4.33 6.65 -11.26
N ALA A 113 3.35 5.81 -11.63
CA ALA A 113 2.35 6.09 -12.66
C ALA A 113 0.99 6.51 -12.07
N GLY A 114 0.70 6.08 -10.83
CA GLY A 114 -0.51 6.44 -10.11
C GLY A 114 -0.36 6.31 -8.59
N TYR A 115 -1.40 6.71 -7.85
CA TYR A 115 -1.47 6.55 -6.40
C TYR A 115 -2.80 5.95 -5.95
N ALA A 116 -2.78 5.34 -4.76
CA ALA A 116 -3.96 5.02 -3.98
C ALA A 116 -3.84 5.61 -2.58
N LEU A 117 -4.91 6.21 -2.08
CA LEU A 117 -5.02 6.72 -0.71
C LEU A 117 -6.07 5.89 0.04
N LEU A 118 -5.63 5.27 1.13
CA LEU A 118 -6.46 4.47 2.01
C LEU A 118 -6.43 5.07 3.42
N VAL A 119 -7.61 5.26 4.01
CA VAL A 119 -7.74 5.79 5.38
C VAL A 119 -8.50 4.80 6.25
N ASN A 120 -7.85 4.33 7.31
CA ASN A 120 -8.39 3.37 8.26
C ASN A 120 -8.30 3.88 9.70
N ASP A 121 -9.32 3.59 10.49
CA ASP A 121 -9.33 3.68 11.95
C ASP A 121 -9.17 2.25 12.53
N PRO A 122 -7.94 1.86 12.95
CA PRO A 122 -7.71 0.54 13.53
C PRO A 122 -8.22 0.41 14.97
N ASP A 123 -8.59 1.51 15.63
CA ASP A 123 -9.11 1.50 17.00
C ASP A 123 -10.61 1.22 17.06
N ALA A 124 -11.30 1.31 15.92
CA ALA A 124 -12.68 0.86 15.79
C ALA A 124 -12.79 -0.62 16.21
N PRO A 125 -13.78 -0.99 17.05
CA PRO A 125 -13.90 -2.34 17.63
C PRO A 125 -14.49 -3.35 16.63
N LEU A 126 -13.92 -3.41 15.43
CA LEU A 126 -14.30 -4.28 14.31
C LEU A 126 -13.05 -4.95 13.75
N ALA A 127 -13.21 -6.17 13.22
CA ALA A 127 -12.12 -6.83 12.52
C ALA A 127 -11.69 -5.99 11.29
N GLY A 128 -10.43 -5.57 11.25
CA GLY A 128 -9.90 -4.72 10.18
C GLY A 128 -10.05 -3.21 10.40
N GLY A 129 -10.75 -2.77 11.45
CA GLY A 129 -10.99 -1.36 11.75
C GLY A 129 -12.21 -0.78 11.02
N TRP A 130 -12.21 0.54 10.81
CA TRP A 130 -13.22 1.28 10.06
C TRP A 130 -12.57 2.10 8.94
N HIS A 131 -13.00 1.86 7.70
CA HIS A 131 -12.43 2.52 6.52
C HIS A 131 -13.16 3.84 6.26
N HIS A 132 -12.43 4.94 6.41
CA HIS A 132 -12.98 6.29 6.30
C HIS A 132 -12.92 6.85 4.88
N TRP A 133 -11.96 6.39 4.08
CA TRP A 133 -11.78 6.88 2.71
C TRP A 133 -10.95 5.93 1.87
N VAL A 134 -11.41 5.71 0.64
CA VAL A 134 -10.74 4.87 -0.35
C VAL A 134 -10.69 5.65 -1.66
N LEU A 135 -9.49 6.05 -2.09
CA LEU A 135 -9.24 6.65 -3.39
C LEU A 135 -8.18 5.86 -4.14
N TYR A 136 -8.34 5.72 -5.45
CA TYR A 136 -7.36 5.09 -6.32
C TYR A 136 -7.45 5.68 -7.73
N ASP A 137 -6.54 5.26 -8.61
CA ASP A 137 -6.33 5.83 -9.94
C ASP A 137 -6.01 7.34 -9.90
N ILE A 138 -5.37 7.80 -8.82
CA ILE A 138 -4.89 9.17 -8.70
C ILE A 138 -3.69 9.30 -9.67
N PRO A 139 -3.68 10.24 -10.63
CA PRO A 139 -2.60 10.34 -11.61
C PRO A 139 -1.23 10.56 -10.96
N GLY A 140 -0.17 9.92 -11.49
CA GLY A 140 1.21 10.01 -10.97
C GLY A 140 1.78 11.44 -10.89
N SER A 141 1.25 12.37 -11.69
CA SER A 141 1.59 13.80 -11.67
C SER A 141 0.93 14.59 -10.52
N THR A 142 -0.04 13.99 -9.83
CA THR A 142 -0.72 14.59 -8.69
C THR A 142 0.21 14.60 -7.48
N HIS A 143 0.19 15.70 -6.73
CA HIS A 143 1.00 15.90 -5.51
C HIS A 143 0.16 16.47 -4.36
N ARG A 144 -1.16 16.58 -4.56
CA ARG A 144 -2.11 17.19 -3.64
C ARG A 144 -3.52 16.67 -3.85
N ILE A 145 -4.26 16.51 -2.75
CA ILE A 145 -5.71 16.35 -2.71
C ILE A 145 -6.26 17.46 -1.81
N ASP A 146 -7.24 18.22 -2.30
CA ASP A 146 -7.87 19.31 -1.54
C ASP A 146 -8.74 18.84 -0.38
N GLY A 147 -9.12 17.56 -0.38
CA GLY A 147 -9.90 16.91 0.68
C GLY A 147 -11.42 17.10 0.53
N HIS A 148 -11.86 18.10 -0.21
CA HIS A 148 -13.28 18.41 -0.43
C HIS A 148 -13.49 19.08 -1.80
N GLY A 149 -14.76 19.16 -2.21
CA GLY A 149 -15.13 19.63 -3.55
C GLY A 149 -15.18 18.50 -4.58
N ALA A 150 -15.18 18.85 -5.86
CA ALA A 150 -15.27 17.90 -6.96
C ALA A 150 -13.92 17.17 -7.17
N LEU A 151 -13.74 16.05 -6.47
CA LEU A 151 -12.59 15.17 -6.66
C LEU A 151 -12.74 14.43 -8.00
N GLN A 152 -11.66 14.45 -8.79
CA GLN A 152 -11.62 13.83 -10.13
C GLN A 152 -11.01 12.42 -10.10
N PHE A 153 -10.94 11.79 -8.92
CA PHE A 153 -10.28 10.49 -8.72
C PHE A 153 -11.32 9.38 -8.51
N THR A 154 -10.95 8.14 -8.80
CA THR A 154 -11.82 7.00 -8.55
C THR A 154 -12.05 6.85 -7.05
N GLN A 155 -13.31 6.84 -6.63
CA GLN A 155 -13.70 6.66 -5.23
C GLN A 155 -14.17 5.22 -5.01
N GLY A 156 -13.52 4.54 -4.06
CA GLY A 156 -13.91 3.22 -3.61
C GLY A 156 -14.96 3.26 -2.51
N ALA A 157 -15.52 2.09 -2.21
CA ALA A 157 -16.45 1.91 -1.11
C ALA A 157 -15.71 2.01 0.24
N ASN A 158 -16.22 2.85 1.13
CA ASN A 158 -15.78 2.98 2.51
C ASN A 158 -16.64 2.08 3.44
N SER A 159 -16.42 2.11 4.76
CA SER A 159 -17.19 1.30 5.71
C SER A 159 -18.59 1.83 6.03
N PHE A 160 -18.95 3.01 5.52
CA PHE A 160 -20.28 3.56 5.72
C PHE A 160 -21.29 2.88 4.81
N ASP A 161 -22.49 2.70 5.33
CA ASP A 161 -23.61 2.06 4.64
C ASP A 161 -24.86 2.92 4.78
N VAL A 162 -25.60 3.06 3.68
CA VAL A 162 -26.93 3.69 3.67
C VAL A 162 -27.94 2.70 3.11
N TYR A 163 -28.66 2.03 4.00
CA TYR A 163 -29.69 1.04 3.66
C TYR A 163 -29.16 -0.17 2.86
N GLY A 164 -28.03 -0.73 3.27
CA GLY A 164 -27.39 -1.86 2.60
C GLY A 164 -26.68 -1.49 1.30
N ARG A 165 -26.40 -0.20 1.08
CA ARG A 165 -25.70 0.31 -0.10
C ARG A 165 -24.34 0.88 0.30
N PRO A 166 -23.26 0.50 -0.41
CA PRO A 166 -21.94 1.08 -0.20
C PRO A 166 -21.95 2.60 -0.38
N VAL A 167 -21.23 3.28 0.51
CA VAL A 167 -20.95 4.72 0.40
C VAL A 167 -19.54 4.90 -0.14
N VAL A 168 -19.34 5.96 -0.93
CA VAL A 168 -18.03 6.35 -1.44
C VAL A 168 -17.63 7.72 -0.90
N GLY A 169 -16.33 7.97 -0.85
CA GLY A 169 -15.76 9.24 -0.38
C GLY A 169 -15.46 9.31 1.10
N TRP A 170 -15.20 10.51 1.58
CA TRP A 170 -14.83 10.75 2.98
C TRP A 170 -16.04 10.60 3.89
N GLY A 171 -15.93 9.68 4.84
CA GLY A 171 -16.76 9.70 6.04
C GLY A 171 -15.86 10.01 7.24
N GLY A 172 -16.20 11.06 7.98
CA GLY A 172 -15.38 11.60 9.07
C GLY A 172 -15.30 10.71 10.30
N PRO A 173 -14.40 11.07 11.24
CA PRO A 173 -14.36 10.42 12.55
C PRO A 173 -15.71 10.57 13.26
N CYS A 174 -16.14 9.50 13.92
CA CYS A 174 -17.28 9.51 14.83
C CYS A 174 -17.10 8.44 15.93
N PRO A 175 -15.95 8.45 16.65
CA PRO A 175 -15.64 7.40 17.61
C PRO A 175 -16.63 7.42 18.79
N PRO A 176 -16.78 6.32 19.55
CA PRO A 176 -17.53 6.32 20.79
C PRO A 176 -17.08 7.45 21.74
N ALA A 177 -18.03 8.08 22.43
CA ALA A 177 -17.74 9.17 23.36
C ALA A 177 -17.19 8.65 24.70
N THR A 178 -16.04 7.99 24.69
CA THR A 178 -15.39 7.40 25.89
C THR A 178 -14.25 8.25 26.42
N GLY A 179 -13.87 9.32 25.72
CA GLY A 179 -12.69 10.12 26.02
C GLY A 179 -11.37 9.50 25.56
N GLN A 180 -11.39 8.30 24.96
CA GLN A 180 -10.20 7.71 24.35
C GLN A 180 -10.06 8.19 22.89
N PRO A 181 -8.87 8.67 22.47
CA PRO A 181 -8.65 9.04 21.09
C PRO A 181 -8.60 7.80 20.20
N HIS A 182 -9.23 7.89 19.03
CA HIS A 182 -9.00 6.99 17.91
C HIS A 182 -7.95 7.60 16.97
N HIS A 183 -7.24 6.75 16.25
CA HIS A 183 -6.23 7.08 15.26
C HIS A 183 -6.77 6.84 13.85
N TYR A 184 -6.55 7.80 12.96
CA TYR A 184 -6.99 7.77 11.57
C TYR A 184 -5.73 7.75 10.70
N VAL A 185 -5.40 6.58 10.18
CA VAL A 185 -4.15 6.33 9.45
C VAL A 185 -4.37 6.60 7.97
N PHE A 186 -3.84 7.72 7.49
CA PHE A 186 -3.84 8.08 6.07
C PHE A 186 -2.63 7.47 5.41
N THR A 187 -2.82 6.46 4.55
CA THR A 187 -1.72 5.78 3.85
C THR A 187 -1.81 6.06 2.36
N LEU A 188 -0.75 6.63 1.80
CA LEU A 188 -0.60 6.88 0.37
C LEU A 188 0.39 5.88 -0.22
N TYR A 189 -0.06 5.14 -1.23
CA TYR A 189 0.75 4.20 -2.01
C TYR A 189 1.11 4.82 -3.35
N ALA A 190 2.39 4.76 -3.71
CA ALA A 190 2.88 5.06 -5.05
C ALA A 190 2.92 3.77 -5.87
N LEU A 191 2.31 3.78 -7.05
CA LEU A 191 2.05 2.59 -7.86
C LEU A 191 2.72 2.67 -9.23
N SER A 192 3.20 1.53 -9.73
CA SER A 192 3.74 1.38 -11.09
C SER A 192 2.65 1.30 -12.18
N THR A 193 1.38 1.21 -11.78
CA THR A 193 0.21 1.27 -12.68
C THR A 193 -0.54 2.59 -12.49
N PRO A 194 -1.05 3.22 -13.57
CA PRO A 194 -1.89 4.41 -13.46
C PRO A 194 -3.32 4.09 -13.04
N ALA A 195 -3.79 2.84 -13.22
CA ALA A 195 -5.17 2.48 -12.95
C ALA A 195 -5.35 1.01 -12.53
N LEU A 196 -6.43 0.76 -11.79
CA LEU A 196 -6.95 -0.56 -11.44
C LEU A 196 -8.08 -0.99 -12.40
N PRO A 197 -8.37 -2.29 -12.54
CA PRO A 197 -9.30 -2.79 -13.57
C PRO A 197 -10.78 -2.50 -13.29
N SER A 198 -11.15 -2.12 -12.07
CA SER A 198 -12.55 -2.00 -11.64
C SER A 198 -12.80 -0.75 -10.80
N ALA A 199 -13.95 -0.11 -11.02
CA ALA A 199 -14.46 0.96 -10.17
C ALA A 199 -15.23 0.40 -8.95
N GLY A 200 -15.42 1.22 -7.91
CA GLY A 200 -16.24 0.87 -6.74
C GLY A 200 -15.64 -0.21 -5.82
N LEU A 201 -14.32 -0.42 -5.87
CA LEU A 201 -13.63 -1.40 -5.03
C LEU A 201 -13.71 -1.02 -3.55
N THR A 202 -13.79 -2.01 -2.66
CA THR A 202 -13.63 -1.82 -1.21
C THR A 202 -12.17 -1.57 -0.82
N TYR A 203 -11.93 -1.14 0.41
CA TYR A 203 -10.58 -1.02 0.98
C TYR A 203 -9.75 -2.29 0.78
N GLU A 204 -10.30 -3.46 1.10
CA GLU A 204 -9.61 -4.75 1.00
C GLU A 204 -9.31 -5.10 -0.45
N GLN A 205 -10.26 -4.86 -1.35
CA GLN A 205 -10.09 -5.11 -2.77
C GLN A 205 -9.03 -4.20 -3.39
N VAL A 206 -8.99 -2.92 -3.02
CA VAL A 206 -7.91 -2.01 -3.45
C VAL A 206 -6.57 -2.49 -2.88
N THR A 207 -6.51 -2.80 -1.59
CA THR A 207 -5.28 -3.28 -0.93
C THR A 207 -4.70 -4.51 -1.64
N ALA A 208 -5.54 -5.49 -1.97
CA ALA A 208 -5.11 -6.67 -2.71
C ALA A 208 -4.74 -6.35 -4.16
N ALA A 209 -5.49 -5.49 -4.83
CA ALA A 209 -5.25 -5.15 -6.24
C ALA A 209 -3.97 -4.34 -6.46
N ILE A 210 -3.56 -3.51 -5.50
CA ILE A 210 -2.35 -2.67 -5.61
C ILE A 210 -1.06 -3.42 -5.27
N GLU A 211 -1.12 -4.51 -4.50
CA GLU A 211 0.05 -5.25 -3.98
C GLU A 211 1.16 -5.47 -5.02
N PRO A 212 0.90 -6.01 -6.23
CA PRO A 212 1.96 -6.25 -7.22
C PRO A 212 2.55 -4.96 -7.84
N TYR A 213 1.95 -3.80 -7.60
CA TYR A 213 2.33 -2.53 -8.22
C TYR A 213 2.97 -1.53 -7.24
N VAL A 214 3.04 -1.83 -5.94
CA VAL A 214 3.56 -0.88 -4.94
C VAL A 214 5.05 -0.62 -5.15
N LEU A 215 5.39 0.65 -5.40
CA LEU A 215 6.77 1.14 -5.47
C LEU A 215 7.24 1.74 -4.14
N GLY A 216 6.31 2.20 -3.32
CA GLY A 216 6.56 2.75 -1.99
C GLY A 216 5.28 3.23 -1.34
N ALA A 217 5.32 3.43 -0.03
CA ALA A 217 4.20 3.93 0.75
C ALA A 217 4.68 4.92 1.81
N THR A 218 3.80 5.82 2.22
CA THR A 218 4.01 6.77 3.30
C THR A 218 2.69 7.00 4.03
N SER A 219 2.74 7.37 5.30
CA SER A 219 1.53 7.61 6.09
C SER A 219 1.69 8.77 7.07
N ILE A 220 0.54 9.33 7.45
CA ILE A 220 0.40 10.23 8.60
C ILE A 220 -0.83 9.80 9.39
N VAL A 221 -0.83 10.06 10.69
CA VAL A 221 -1.91 9.71 11.60
C VAL A 221 -2.57 10.97 12.13
N GLY A 222 -3.89 11.08 11.95
CA GLY A 222 -4.71 12.05 12.66
C GLY A 222 -5.34 11.42 13.89
N THR A 223 -5.59 12.18 14.94
CA THR A 223 -6.33 11.71 16.13
C THR A 223 -7.64 12.44 16.28
N PHE A 224 -8.68 11.73 16.73
CA PHE A 224 -9.96 12.34 17.09
C PHE A 224 -10.49 11.70 18.36
N VAL A 225 -11.02 12.53 19.25
CA VAL A 225 -11.57 12.09 20.53
C VAL A 225 -12.93 12.74 20.74
N ARG A 226 -13.89 11.94 21.21
CA ARG A 226 -15.18 12.43 21.69
C ARG A 226 -15.25 12.20 23.19
N VAL A 227 -15.58 13.27 23.91
CA VAL A 227 -15.79 13.23 25.36
C VAL A 227 -17.28 13.11 25.65
N PRO A 228 -17.69 12.35 26.68
CA PRO A 228 -19.05 12.43 27.20
C PRO A 228 -19.38 13.88 27.56
N ALA A 229 -20.64 14.27 27.35
CA ALA A 229 -21.17 15.53 27.88
C ALA A 229 -21.31 15.48 29.40
#